data_AF-A0A8D8K8L2-F1
#
_entry.id   AF-A0A8D8K8L2-F1
#
_cell.length_a   1.000
_cell.length_b   1.000
_cell.length_c   1.000
_cell.angle_alpha   90.00
_cell.angle_beta   90.00
_cell.angle_gamma   90.00
#
_symmetry.space_group_name_H-M   'P 1'
#
loop_
_entity.id
_entity.type
_entity.pdbx_description
1 polymer ?
#
loop_
_entity_poly.entity_id
_entity_poly.type
_entity_poly.pdbx_seq_one_letter_code
_entity_poly.pdbx_strand_id
1 'polypeptide(L)'
;MAVLLADIDATCSNLGHDDGVKYHMEPGTINGLKHLIWILKREGDDNEYRRYIGQKKVMQTDLIPMLMSNFDNPEVADVLLRLIVNLTYPVLLLYNGNYPKDSVGRRNFHRLVEILQTYKEAFAVQQAWIALGDRLQKVLKMDWAERTEEQELIIERILMLIRNILQVPSCVEAENRYEKAASVHDQVLWALHQTGILNLVLYILGSEHEHQYHLHSMEITCLIFREQTAISLADAQLTRTAAEKNSDELELIMSRKREKSHQQVRIPVARHSRFGGTYVVENMKSISDNNLICHQSLQNALKLEFDTDKAPVKKSFRHVKESGTVERKSAFSVRLFLRQFCIEILRASYNNLVRQVRRVLERHAGQEAGGGHDDSYLLWAIRFFMEFNRVYKFDLELVSESLSVPCFHWIITRIEHYIDMMRSDKTRARLWARRLHVAVQAYREMLQSLNTLQKFQDDKAKDLFAMLQNNVFYVLEYREVILHLLINYNENDSTR
;
A
#
# COMPACT_ATOMS: atom_id res chain seq x y z
N MET A 1 10.29 -4.87 34.67
CA MET A 1 9.26 -4.54 33.68
C MET A 1 8.27 -3.49 34.20
N ALA A 2 7.58 -3.69 35.33
CA ALA A 2 6.63 -2.70 35.87
C ALA A 2 7.20 -1.29 36.16
N VAL A 3 8.49 -1.19 36.50
CA VAL A 3 9.16 0.10 36.81
C VAL A 3 9.15 1.05 35.60
N LEU A 4 9.45 0.54 34.40
CA LEU A 4 9.53 1.39 33.20
C LEU A 4 8.16 1.87 32.72
N LEU A 5 7.06 1.18 33.03
CA LEU A 5 5.71 1.65 32.69
C LEU A 5 5.30 2.86 33.55
N ALA A 6 5.65 2.84 34.84
CA ALA A 6 5.47 3.99 35.71
C ALA A 6 6.36 5.18 35.27
N ASP A 7 7.58 4.89 34.82
CA ASP A 7 8.47 5.91 34.26
C ASP A 7 7.90 6.54 32.97
N ILE A 8 7.24 5.76 32.10
CA ILE A 8 6.51 6.28 30.94
C ILE A 8 5.42 7.23 31.40
N ASP A 9 4.58 6.84 32.38
CA ASP A 9 3.50 7.69 32.88
C ASP A 9 4.02 9.01 33.47
N ALA A 10 5.07 8.94 34.28
CA ALA A 10 5.70 10.12 34.87
C ALA A 10 6.32 11.02 33.80
N THR A 11 6.98 10.42 32.80
CA THR A 11 7.60 11.16 31.70
C THR A 11 6.54 11.84 30.84
N CYS A 12 5.49 11.13 30.44
CA CYS A 12 4.40 11.66 29.61
C CYS A 12 3.65 12.79 30.32
N SER A 13 3.38 12.66 31.62
CA SER A 13 2.69 13.71 32.39
C SER A 13 3.53 14.99 32.54
N ASN A 14 4.85 14.90 32.39
CA ASN A 14 5.79 16.01 32.49
C ASN A 14 6.24 16.53 31.11
N LEU A 15 5.56 16.18 30.01
CA LEU A 15 5.87 16.74 28.69
C LEU A 15 5.31 18.14 28.49
N GLY A 16 4.20 18.48 29.12
CA GLY A 16 3.49 19.72 28.84
C GLY A 16 1.98 19.58 28.85
N HIS A 17 1.33 20.60 28.30
CA HIS A 17 -0.11 20.63 28.12
C HIS A 17 -0.47 21.49 26.89
N ASP A 18 -1.56 21.11 26.22
CA ASP A 18 -2.15 21.88 25.12
C ASP A 18 -3.29 22.75 25.66
N ASP A 19 -3.22 24.06 25.46
CA ASP A 19 -4.32 24.98 25.80
C ASP A 19 -5.37 25.10 24.67
N GLY A 20 -5.17 24.35 23.56
CA GLY A 20 -6.02 24.35 22.37
C GLY A 20 -5.60 25.36 21.31
N VAL A 21 -4.64 26.24 21.61
CA VAL A 21 -4.04 27.20 20.67
C VAL A 21 -2.54 26.93 20.52
N LYS A 22 -1.85 26.64 21.62
CA LYS A 22 -0.43 26.39 21.69
C LYS A 22 -0.13 25.32 22.73
N TYR A 23 0.79 24.45 22.37
CA TYR A 23 1.38 23.51 23.32
C TYR A 23 2.45 24.20 24.17
N HIS A 24 2.28 24.13 25.49
CA HIS A 24 3.23 24.65 26.48
C HIS A 24 4.05 23.49 27.05
N MET A 25 5.35 23.49 26.72
CA MET A 25 6.30 22.50 27.19
C MET A 25 6.73 22.76 28.63
N GLU A 26 6.80 21.72 29.45
CA GLU A 26 7.38 21.79 30.79
C GLU A 26 8.92 21.84 30.75
N PRO A 27 9.58 22.38 31.80
CA PRO A 27 11.03 22.32 31.93
C PRO A 27 11.54 20.88 31.86
N GLY A 28 12.45 20.59 30.92
CA GLY A 28 13.01 19.25 30.74
C GLY A 28 12.28 18.36 29.74
N THR A 29 11.30 18.89 28.99
CA THR A 29 10.60 18.16 27.91
C THR A 29 11.55 17.43 26.95
N ILE A 30 12.65 18.07 26.54
CA ILE A 30 13.66 17.44 25.66
C ILE A 30 14.25 16.17 26.30
N ASN A 31 14.54 16.20 27.61
CA ASN A 31 15.02 15.03 28.32
C ASN A 31 13.93 13.96 28.46
N GLY A 32 12.67 14.36 28.65
CA GLY A 32 11.52 13.46 28.62
C GLY A 32 11.38 12.73 27.28
N LEU A 33 11.45 13.46 26.16
CA LEU A 33 11.42 12.87 24.81
C LEU A 33 12.61 11.92 24.58
N LYS A 34 13.83 12.31 24.98
CA LYS A 34 15.02 11.44 24.92
C LYS A 34 14.83 10.17 25.78
N HIS A 35 14.21 10.30 26.94
CA HIS A 35 13.93 9.19 27.84
C HIS A 35 12.94 8.22 27.20
N LEU A 36 11.84 8.70 26.59
CA LEU A 36 10.90 7.83 25.86
C LEU A 36 11.58 7.07 24.71
N ILE A 37 12.45 7.73 23.93
CA ILE A 37 13.24 7.06 22.88
C ILE A 37 14.13 5.97 23.49
N TRP A 38 14.76 6.26 24.63
CA TRP A 38 15.61 5.30 25.33
C TRP A 38 14.83 4.10 25.87
N ILE A 39 13.60 4.30 26.37
CA ILE A 39 12.72 3.20 26.79
C ILE A 39 12.35 2.33 25.59
N LEU A 40 11.97 2.94 24.46
CA LEU A 40 11.61 2.24 23.22
C LEU A 40 12.78 1.41 22.64
N LYS A 41 14.03 1.83 22.84
CA LYS A 41 15.21 1.04 22.44
C LYS A 41 15.39 -0.27 23.23
N ARG A 42 14.72 -0.42 24.37
CA ARG A 42 14.79 -1.60 25.25
C ARG A 42 13.51 -2.43 25.23
N GLU A 43 12.68 -2.17 24.24
CA GLU A 43 11.45 -2.92 24.03
C GLU A 43 11.78 -4.38 23.70
N GLY A 44 11.06 -5.31 24.33
CA GLY A 44 11.15 -6.74 24.02
C GLY A 44 10.26 -7.15 22.85
N ASP A 45 10.29 -8.44 22.48
CA ASP A 45 9.57 -9.00 21.32
C ASP A 45 8.05 -8.74 21.35
N ASP A 46 7.47 -8.57 22.53
CA ASP A 46 6.05 -8.28 22.72
C ASP A 46 5.65 -6.82 22.43
N ASN A 47 6.61 -5.95 22.13
CA ASN A 47 6.36 -4.55 21.79
C ASN A 47 5.45 -3.84 22.83
N GLU A 48 5.74 -4.03 24.13
CA GLU A 48 4.89 -3.57 25.23
C GLU A 48 4.90 -2.05 25.39
N TYR A 49 6.08 -1.42 25.39
CA TYR A 49 6.23 0.00 25.73
C TYR A 49 5.57 0.92 24.70
N ARG A 50 5.74 0.63 23.40
CA ARG A 50 5.03 1.36 22.33
C ARG A 50 3.53 1.17 22.42
N ARG A 51 3.05 -0.05 22.72
CA ARG A 51 1.62 -0.29 22.91
C ARG A 51 1.08 0.51 24.09
N TYR A 52 1.85 0.62 25.17
CA TYR A 52 1.48 1.40 26.35
C TYR A 52 1.41 2.90 26.02
N ILE A 53 2.45 3.46 25.39
CA ILE A 53 2.47 4.87 24.93
C ILE A 53 1.29 5.17 24.00
N GLY A 54 1.01 4.29 23.04
CA GLY A 54 -0.10 4.47 22.11
C GLY A 54 -1.48 4.40 22.77
N GLN A 55 -1.66 3.57 23.80
CA GLN A 55 -2.90 3.52 24.58
C GLN A 55 -3.17 4.82 25.34
N LYS A 56 -2.11 5.50 25.79
CA LYS A 56 -2.17 6.79 26.47
C LYS A 56 -2.41 7.97 25.52
N LYS A 57 -2.43 7.72 24.21
CA LYS A 57 -2.66 8.72 23.15
C LYS A 57 -1.67 9.89 23.14
N VAL A 58 -0.44 9.65 23.61
CA VAL A 58 0.64 10.66 23.71
C VAL A 58 0.92 11.33 22.35
N MET A 59 0.78 10.57 21.25
CA MET A 59 0.91 11.14 19.91
C MET A 59 -0.10 12.27 19.65
N GLN A 60 -1.35 12.05 20.04
CA GLN A 60 -2.45 12.98 19.82
C GLN A 60 -2.49 14.12 20.83
N THR A 61 -2.18 13.84 22.10
CA THR A 61 -2.29 14.81 23.20
C THR A 61 -1.07 15.72 23.34
N ASP A 62 0.12 15.22 22.99
CA ASP A 62 1.37 15.93 23.27
C ASP A 62 2.21 16.13 22.01
N LEU A 63 2.53 15.04 21.28
CA LEU A 63 3.55 15.10 20.23
C LEU A 63 3.11 15.89 19.00
N ILE A 64 1.86 15.74 18.53
CA ILE A 64 1.33 16.51 17.41
C ILE A 64 1.11 17.98 17.80
N PRO A 65 0.51 18.33 18.94
CA PRO A 65 0.46 19.71 19.43
C PRO A 65 1.85 20.38 19.55
N MET A 66 2.83 19.67 20.09
CA MET A 66 4.22 20.12 20.17
C MET A 66 4.86 20.30 18.78
N LEU A 67 4.55 19.41 17.83
CA LEU A 67 4.98 19.53 16.43
C LEU A 67 4.41 20.79 15.78
N MET A 68 3.15 21.15 16.08
CA MET A 68 2.52 22.36 15.53
C MET A 68 3.06 23.64 16.18
N SER A 69 3.41 23.60 17.46
CA SER A 69 3.68 24.80 18.26
C SER A 69 5.17 25.11 18.48
N ASN A 70 6.05 24.11 18.45
CA ASN A 70 7.42 24.22 18.93
C ASN A 70 8.49 23.70 17.95
N PHE A 71 8.09 23.25 16.75
CA PHE A 71 8.99 22.61 15.80
C PHE A 71 9.97 23.57 15.09
N ASP A 72 9.84 24.88 15.31
CA ASP A 72 10.86 25.86 14.92
C ASP A 72 12.14 25.74 15.74
N ASN A 73 12.06 25.28 17.00
CA ASN A 73 13.24 25.05 17.83
C ASN A 73 13.98 23.79 17.32
N PRO A 74 15.24 23.91 16.83
CA PRO A 74 15.97 22.79 16.23
C PRO A 74 16.22 21.64 17.21
N GLU A 75 16.48 21.92 18.49
CA GLU A 75 16.74 20.87 19.50
C GLU A 75 15.49 20.05 19.81
N VAL A 76 14.34 20.73 19.90
CA VAL A 76 13.05 20.07 20.07
C VAL A 76 12.70 19.29 18.81
N ALA A 77 12.88 19.89 17.64
CA ALA A 77 12.58 19.27 16.36
C ALA A 77 13.34 17.96 16.14
N ASP A 78 14.65 17.90 16.43
CA ASP A 78 15.44 16.66 16.29
C ASP A 78 14.85 15.53 17.12
N VAL A 79 14.69 15.75 18.42
CA VAL A 79 14.28 14.70 19.35
C VAL A 79 12.82 14.31 19.15
N LEU A 80 11.94 15.30 18.93
CA LEU A 80 10.52 15.07 18.65
C LEU A 80 10.35 14.25 17.37
N LEU A 81 11.01 14.65 16.28
CA LEU A 81 10.91 13.92 15.01
C LEU A 81 11.41 12.49 15.14
N ARG A 82 12.52 12.26 15.86
CA ARG A 82 13.04 10.91 16.13
C ARG A 82 12.04 10.04 16.91
N LEU A 83 11.37 10.60 17.92
CA LEU A 83 10.36 9.86 18.68
C LEU A 83 9.14 9.53 17.81
N ILE A 84 8.65 10.50 17.03
CA ILE A 84 7.48 10.30 16.15
C ILE A 84 7.79 9.24 15.08
N VAL A 85 8.96 9.31 14.43
CA VAL A 85 9.38 8.30 13.44
C VAL A 85 9.47 6.90 14.07
N ASN A 86 9.98 6.79 15.30
CA ASN A 86 10.06 5.51 16.02
C ASN A 86 8.66 4.94 16.33
N LEU A 87 7.76 5.77 16.85
CA LEU A 87 6.39 5.36 17.20
C LEU A 87 5.56 4.99 15.98
N THR A 88 5.83 5.61 14.83
CA THR A 88 5.15 5.33 13.55
C THR A 88 5.79 4.22 12.73
N TYR A 89 6.85 3.57 13.24
CA TYR A 89 7.55 2.51 12.53
C TYR A 89 6.61 1.35 12.14
N PRO A 90 6.67 0.83 10.90
CA PRO A 90 5.71 -0.17 10.42
C PRO A 90 5.69 -1.43 11.27
N VAL A 91 4.50 -1.85 11.68
CA VAL A 91 4.33 -3.02 12.56
C VAL A 91 4.95 -4.27 11.97
N LEU A 92 4.83 -4.51 10.66
CA LEU A 92 5.39 -5.69 10.02
C LEU A 92 6.93 -5.76 10.18
N LEU A 93 7.61 -4.61 10.18
CA LEU A 93 9.05 -4.55 10.38
C LEU A 93 9.46 -4.79 11.84
N LEU A 94 8.58 -4.54 12.80
CA LEU A 94 8.80 -4.94 14.21
C LEU A 94 8.83 -6.46 14.39
N TYR A 95 8.17 -7.18 13.48
CA TYR A 95 8.16 -8.64 13.44
C TYR A 95 9.06 -9.19 12.33
N ASN A 96 10.12 -8.45 11.95
CA ASN A 96 11.12 -8.86 10.95
C ASN A 96 10.50 -9.28 9.61
N GLY A 97 9.46 -8.57 9.16
CA GLY A 97 8.79 -8.86 7.89
C GLY A 97 7.77 -10.00 7.93
N ASN A 98 7.57 -10.63 9.09
CA ASN A 98 6.72 -11.82 9.23
C ASN A 98 5.50 -11.56 10.10
N TYR A 99 4.39 -12.22 9.79
CA TYR A 99 3.21 -12.20 10.66
C TYR A 99 3.38 -13.20 11.81
N PRO A 100 3.05 -12.82 13.07
CA PRO A 100 3.12 -13.73 14.20
C PRO A 100 2.16 -14.91 14.02
N LYS A 101 2.59 -16.10 14.45
CA LYS A 101 1.85 -17.37 14.27
C LYS A 101 1.03 -17.73 15.50
N ASP A 102 1.49 -17.33 16.68
CA ASP A 102 0.84 -17.60 17.96
C ASP A 102 -0.34 -16.64 18.21
N SER A 103 -1.18 -16.94 19.20
CA SER A 103 -2.38 -16.14 19.46
C SER A 103 -2.08 -14.80 20.13
N VAL A 104 -1.02 -14.72 20.93
CA VAL A 104 -0.67 -13.51 21.69
C VAL A 104 -0.02 -12.50 20.77
N GLY A 105 0.98 -12.92 20.00
CA GLY A 105 1.64 -12.13 18.97
C GLY A 105 0.65 -11.57 17.96
N ARG A 106 -0.34 -12.35 17.50
CA ARG A 106 -1.41 -11.85 16.59
C ARG A 106 -2.25 -10.75 17.24
N ARG A 107 -2.62 -10.91 18.51
CA ARG A 107 -3.35 -9.86 19.25
C ARG A 107 -2.52 -8.59 19.38
N ASN A 108 -1.24 -8.73 19.73
CA ASN A 108 -0.30 -7.62 19.89
C ASN A 108 -0.09 -6.88 18.56
N PHE A 109 0.07 -7.63 17.46
CA PHE A 109 0.17 -7.09 16.10
C PHE A 109 -1.05 -6.27 15.71
N HIS A 110 -2.25 -6.82 15.87
CA HIS A 110 -3.49 -6.10 15.57
C HIS A 110 -3.63 -4.83 16.42
N ARG A 111 -3.29 -4.91 17.71
CA ARG A 111 -3.32 -3.74 18.60
C ARG A 111 -2.35 -2.64 18.16
N LEU A 112 -1.16 -2.99 17.70
CA LEU A 112 -0.19 -2.03 17.16
C LEU A 112 -0.72 -1.37 15.88
N VAL A 113 -1.36 -2.15 14.99
CA VAL A 113 -1.97 -1.62 13.77
C VAL A 113 -3.09 -0.62 14.10
N GLU A 114 -3.96 -0.94 15.07
CA GLU A 114 -5.00 -0.02 15.55
C GLU A 114 -4.39 1.29 16.08
N ILE A 115 -3.31 1.20 16.87
CA ILE A 115 -2.60 2.39 17.37
C ILE A 115 -2.08 3.23 16.20
N LEU A 116 -1.42 2.62 15.21
CA LEU A 116 -0.93 3.36 14.03
C LEU A 116 -2.07 4.00 13.22
N GLN A 117 -3.25 3.35 13.14
CA GLN A 117 -4.44 3.94 12.53
C GLN A 117 -4.88 5.21 13.25
N THR A 118 -4.91 5.20 14.59
CA THR A 118 -5.20 6.42 15.37
C THR A 118 -4.14 7.51 15.22
N TYR A 119 -2.89 7.14 14.94
CA TYR A 119 -1.84 8.11 14.63
C TYR A 119 -2.08 8.72 13.26
N LYS A 120 -2.38 7.91 12.23
CA LYS A 120 -2.70 8.39 10.88
C LYS A 120 -3.87 9.39 10.90
N GLU A 121 -4.91 9.10 11.67
CA GLU A 121 -6.04 10.01 11.88
C GLU A 121 -5.61 11.36 12.48
N ALA A 122 -4.71 11.34 13.45
CA ALA A 122 -4.21 12.57 14.05
C ALA A 122 -3.31 13.38 13.11
N PHE A 123 -2.64 12.72 12.15
CA PHE A 123 -1.94 13.37 11.05
C PHE A 123 -2.86 13.84 9.90
N ALA A 124 -4.19 13.67 9.99
CA ALA A 124 -5.11 14.23 9.00
C ALA A 124 -5.27 15.77 9.12
N VAL A 125 -4.57 16.41 10.06
CA VAL A 125 -4.57 17.84 10.33
C VAL A 125 -3.50 18.56 9.49
N GLN A 126 -3.88 19.62 8.78
CA GLN A 126 -2.99 20.35 7.85
C GLN A 126 -1.79 21.00 8.56
N GLN A 127 -1.99 21.54 9.77
CA GLN A 127 -1.00 22.29 10.54
C GLN A 127 0.26 21.47 10.86
N ALA A 128 0.10 20.18 11.15
CA ALA A 128 1.23 19.27 11.38
C ALA A 128 2.13 19.17 10.13
N TRP A 129 1.52 19.15 8.94
CA TRP A 129 2.26 19.11 7.67
C TRP A 129 2.86 20.46 7.28
N ILE A 130 2.30 21.59 7.72
CA ILE A 130 2.94 22.90 7.51
C ILE A 130 4.29 22.93 8.23
N ALA A 131 4.32 22.55 9.50
CA ALA A 131 5.57 22.52 10.30
C ALA A 131 6.65 21.62 9.66
N LEU A 132 6.25 20.42 9.19
CA LEU A 132 7.16 19.49 8.51
C LEU A 132 7.60 20.01 7.14
N GLY A 133 6.67 20.54 6.35
CA GLY A 133 6.90 21.05 5.00
C GLY A 133 7.82 22.27 5.00
N ASP A 134 7.62 23.21 5.93
CA ASP A 134 8.46 24.40 6.07
C ASP A 134 9.90 24.02 6.43
N ARG A 135 10.08 23.09 7.37
CA ARG A 135 11.42 22.61 7.73
C ARG A 135 12.08 21.85 6.58
N LEU A 136 11.35 20.96 5.91
CA LEU A 136 11.87 20.23 4.75
C LEU A 136 12.28 21.19 3.63
N GLN A 137 11.46 22.20 3.33
CA GLN A 137 11.76 23.21 2.32
C GLN A 137 12.98 24.05 2.72
N LYS A 138 13.10 24.48 3.98
CA LYS A 138 14.26 25.24 4.47
C LYS A 138 15.56 24.49 4.25
N VAL A 139 15.59 23.17 4.49
CA VAL A 139 16.78 22.35 4.30
C VAL A 139 17.05 22.06 2.81
N LEU A 140 16.03 21.74 2.02
CA LEU A 140 16.19 21.47 0.58
C LEU A 140 16.58 22.71 -0.25
N LYS A 141 16.34 23.92 0.27
CA LYS A 141 16.82 25.17 -0.33
C LYS A 141 18.34 25.34 -0.25
N MET A 142 19.00 24.65 0.67
CA MET A 142 20.47 24.66 0.77
C MET A 142 21.07 23.76 -0.31
N ASP A 143 22.22 24.16 -0.85
CA ASP A 143 22.96 23.34 -1.80
C ASP A 143 23.28 21.98 -1.15
N TRP A 144 23.12 20.91 -1.92
CA TRP A 144 23.37 19.54 -1.46
C TRP A 144 24.80 19.36 -0.94
N ALA A 145 25.77 20.09 -1.50
CA ALA A 145 27.17 20.02 -1.08
C ALA A 145 27.47 20.77 0.23
N GLU A 146 26.59 21.70 0.63
CA GLU A 146 26.76 22.54 1.84
C GLU A 146 25.99 22.00 3.05
N ARG A 147 25.14 20.99 2.86
CA ARG A 147 24.35 20.41 3.95
C ARG A 147 25.22 19.64 4.93
N THR A 148 24.97 19.88 6.21
CA THR A 148 25.51 19.08 7.30
C THR A 148 24.81 17.73 7.41
N GLU A 149 25.47 16.73 8.00
CA GLU A 149 24.86 15.41 8.25
C GLU A 149 23.55 15.52 9.05
N GLU A 150 23.47 16.44 10.03
CA GLU A 150 22.24 16.68 10.79
C GLU A 150 21.07 17.15 9.90
N GLN A 151 21.36 18.02 8.93
CA GLN A 151 20.38 18.50 7.96
C GLN A 151 19.94 17.39 6.99
N GLU A 152 20.87 16.54 6.55
CA GLU A 152 20.54 15.39 5.72
C GLU A 152 19.64 14.39 6.46
N LEU A 153 19.93 14.13 7.73
CA LEU A 153 19.12 13.28 8.61
C LEU A 153 17.72 13.87 8.86
N ILE A 154 17.58 15.19 8.88
CA ILE A 154 16.26 15.85 8.98
C ILE A 154 15.44 15.53 7.72
N ILE A 155 16.00 15.66 6.51
CA ILE A 155 15.30 15.31 5.27
C ILE A 155 14.86 13.84 5.33
N GLU A 156 15.79 12.94 5.63
CA GLU A 156 15.51 11.50 5.68
C GLU A 156 14.38 11.18 6.66
N ARG A 157 14.43 11.74 7.88
CA ARG A 157 13.41 11.48 8.92
C ARG A 157 12.04 12.05 8.56
N ILE A 158 11.96 13.20 7.92
CA ILE A 158 10.69 13.75 7.45
C ILE A 158 10.10 12.84 6.36
N LEU A 159 10.91 12.39 5.40
CA LEU A 159 10.45 11.46 4.36
C LEU A 159 10.03 10.11 4.95
N MET A 160 10.79 9.56 5.90
CA MET A 160 10.41 8.34 6.63
C MET A 160 9.08 8.52 7.36
N LEU A 161 8.84 9.68 7.99
CA LEU A 161 7.57 9.96 8.66
C LEU A 161 6.41 9.97 7.65
N ILE A 162 6.55 10.70 6.54
CA ILE A 162 5.54 10.74 5.48
C ILE A 162 5.23 9.31 5.00
N ARG A 163 6.27 8.54 4.70
CA ARG A 163 6.16 7.14 4.27
C ARG A 163 5.43 6.29 5.30
N ASN A 164 5.84 6.36 6.57
CA ASN A 164 5.22 5.60 7.66
C ASN A 164 3.73 5.89 7.79
N ILE A 165 3.33 7.17 7.80
CA ILE A 165 1.92 7.58 7.91
C ILE A 165 1.10 7.12 6.71
N LEU A 166 1.62 7.26 5.48
CA LEU A 166 0.92 6.79 4.30
C LEU A 166 0.81 5.26 4.25
N GLN A 167 1.81 4.53 4.76
CA GLN A 167 1.86 3.07 4.79
C GLN A 167 0.82 2.45 5.73
N VAL A 168 0.39 3.17 6.77
CA VAL A 168 -0.61 2.66 7.73
C VAL A 168 -1.86 2.15 6.98
N PRO A 169 -2.26 0.89 7.21
CA PRO A 169 -3.36 0.27 6.49
C PRO A 169 -4.71 0.88 6.87
N SER A 170 -5.60 1.01 5.88
CA SER A 170 -6.95 1.55 6.06
C SER A 170 -7.82 0.57 6.85
N CYS A 171 -8.72 1.09 7.70
CA CYS A 171 -9.62 0.25 8.50
C CYS A 171 -11.00 0.17 7.83
N VAL A 172 -11.21 -0.86 7.01
CA VAL A 172 -12.45 -1.03 6.22
C VAL A 172 -13.70 -1.01 7.11
N GLU A 173 -13.66 -1.62 8.29
CA GLU A 173 -14.79 -1.66 9.23
C GLU A 173 -15.12 -0.28 9.84
N ALA A 174 -14.10 0.56 10.07
CA ALA A 174 -14.29 1.92 10.57
C ALA A 174 -14.73 2.88 9.44
N GLU A 175 -14.20 2.71 8.23
CA GLU A 175 -14.43 3.57 7.07
C GLU A 175 -15.75 3.28 6.34
N ASN A 176 -16.33 2.09 6.49
CA ASN A 176 -17.61 1.69 5.90
C ASN A 176 -18.84 2.49 6.40
N ARG A 177 -18.66 3.47 7.29
CA ARG A 177 -19.79 4.17 7.89
C ARG A 177 -20.44 5.21 6.98
N TYR A 178 -19.74 5.74 5.96
CA TYR A 178 -20.32 6.68 4.99
C TYR A 178 -19.56 6.65 3.64
N GLU A 179 -20.18 6.14 2.57
CA GLU A 179 -19.60 6.04 1.20
C GLU A 179 -19.14 7.39 0.59
N LYS A 180 -19.53 8.53 1.18
CA LYS A 180 -19.20 9.89 0.71
C LYS A 180 -18.21 10.66 1.58
N ALA A 181 -17.78 10.14 2.73
CA ALA A 181 -16.77 10.79 3.54
C ALA A 181 -15.37 10.49 2.95
N ALA A 182 -14.52 11.52 2.81
CA ALA A 182 -13.12 11.34 2.42
C ALA A 182 -12.44 10.35 3.38
N SER A 183 -11.75 9.35 2.85
CA SER A 183 -11.00 8.40 3.68
C SER A 183 -9.94 9.15 4.50
N VAL A 184 -9.49 8.57 5.60
CA VAL A 184 -8.38 9.15 6.37
C VAL A 184 -7.14 9.29 5.48
N HIS A 185 -6.95 8.35 4.55
CA HIS A 185 -5.89 8.44 3.55
C HIS A 185 -6.07 9.64 2.62
N ASP A 186 -7.27 9.85 2.04
CA ASP A 186 -7.61 11.01 1.21
C ASP A 186 -7.39 12.33 1.96
N GLN A 187 -7.74 12.39 3.25
CA GLN A 187 -7.52 13.58 4.09
C GLN A 187 -6.03 13.90 4.26
N VAL A 188 -5.20 12.88 4.52
CA VAL A 188 -3.74 13.03 4.58
C VAL A 188 -3.18 13.46 3.22
N LEU A 189 -3.62 12.85 2.12
CA LEU A 189 -3.18 13.22 0.78
C LEU A 189 -3.54 14.68 0.44
N TRP A 190 -4.76 15.09 0.82
CA TRP A 190 -5.21 16.47 0.66
C TRP A 190 -4.34 17.44 1.47
N ALA A 191 -4.02 17.10 2.72
CA ALA A 191 -3.16 17.92 3.56
C ALA A 191 -1.75 18.06 2.96
N LEU A 192 -1.13 16.96 2.52
CA LEU A 192 0.18 16.96 1.86
C LEU A 192 0.20 17.81 0.58
N HIS A 193 -0.90 17.78 -0.19
CA HIS A 193 -1.05 18.59 -1.38
C HIS A 193 -1.14 20.08 -1.04
N GLN A 194 -2.00 20.46 -0.09
CA GLN A 194 -2.22 21.86 0.30
C GLN A 194 -0.99 22.51 0.94
N THR A 195 -0.14 21.74 1.62
CA THR A 195 1.12 22.26 2.20
C THR A 195 2.29 22.27 1.22
N GLY A 196 2.11 21.79 -0.02
CA GLY A 196 3.17 21.78 -1.03
C GLY A 196 4.23 20.71 -0.82
N ILE A 197 4.07 19.79 0.14
CA ILE A 197 5.03 18.69 0.38
C ILE A 197 5.15 17.80 -0.85
N LEU A 198 4.05 17.55 -1.58
CA LEU A 198 4.08 16.75 -2.81
C LEU A 198 5.00 17.36 -3.87
N ASN A 199 5.09 18.70 -3.95
CA ASN A 199 6.01 19.38 -4.87
C ASN A 199 7.47 19.20 -4.43
N LEU A 200 7.74 19.13 -3.12
CA LEU A 200 9.08 18.82 -2.60
C LEU A 200 9.49 17.37 -2.91
N VAL A 201 8.55 16.42 -2.80
CA VAL A 201 8.77 15.03 -3.22
C VAL A 201 9.05 14.96 -4.73
N LEU A 202 8.28 15.68 -5.54
CA LEU A 202 8.52 15.77 -6.99
C LEU A 202 9.90 16.36 -7.31
N TYR A 203 10.31 17.41 -6.61
CA TYR A 203 11.64 18.01 -6.75
C TYR A 203 12.74 16.98 -6.45
N ILE A 204 12.61 16.22 -5.36
CA ILE A 204 13.57 15.16 -5.00
C ILE A 204 13.65 14.11 -6.11
N LEU A 205 12.50 13.62 -6.61
CA LEU A 205 12.46 12.62 -7.69
C LEU A 205 13.09 13.12 -9.00
N GLY A 206 12.97 14.41 -9.29
CA GLY A 206 13.51 15.04 -10.50
C GLY A 206 14.99 15.40 -10.41
N SER A 207 15.57 15.43 -9.21
CA SER A 207 16.95 15.87 -9.00
C SER A 207 17.94 14.72 -9.09
N GLU A 208 19.02 14.87 -9.84
CA GLU A 208 20.13 13.91 -9.83
C GLU A 208 20.97 13.99 -8.54
N HIS A 209 20.93 15.14 -7.86
CA HIS A 209 21.72 15.38 -6.65
C HIS A 209 21.10 14.79 -5.39
N GLU A 210 19.77 14.62 -5.35
CA GLU A 210 19.04 14.09 -4.18
C GLU A 210 18.95 12.55 -4.14
N HIS A 211 19.91 11.87 -4.76
CA HIS A 211 19.84 10.44 -5.03
C HIS A 211 19.67 9.55 -3.79
N GLN A 212 20.19 9.98 -2.64
CA GLN A 212 20.04 9.28 -1.35
C GLN A 212 18.59 9.20 -0.87
N TYR A 213 17.72 10.09 -1.35
CA TYR A 213 16.31 10.16 -0.97
C TYR A 213 15.36 9.54 -1.99
N HIS A 214 15.85 9.02 -3.12
CA HIS A 214 15.01 8.47 -4.18
C HIS A 214 14.20 7.26 -3.75
N LEU A 215 14.76 6.36 -2.93
CA LEU A 215 14.02 5.19 -2.42
C LEU A 215 12.83 5.62 -1.56
N HIS A 216 13.08 6.52 -0.59
CA HIS A 216 12.04 7.10 0.24
C HIS A 216 10.96 7.79 -0.59
N SER A 217 11.37 8.61 -1.57
CA SER A 217 10.45 9.37 -2.41
C SER A 217 9.63 8.48 -3.35
N MET A 218 10.21 7.38 -3.83
CA MET A 218 9.51 6.36 -4.60
C MET A 218 8.47 5.63 -3.75
N GLU A 219 8.82 5.20 -2.54
CA GLU A 219 7.88 4.56 -1.61
C GLU A 219 6.70 5.47 -1.30
N ILE A 220 6.97 6.75 -0.99
CA ILE A 220 5.95 7.77 -0.79
C ILE A 220 5.05 7.87 -2.03
N THR A 221 5.63 7.92 -3.22
CA THR A 221 4.87 8.01 -4.48
C THR A 221 3.96 6.81 -4.67
N CYS A 222 4.45 5.59 -4.45
CA CYS A 222 3.64 4.38 -4.53
C CYS A 222 2.48 4.41 -3.50
N LEU A 223 2.77 4.89 -2.29
CA LEU A 223 1.78 5.00 -1.22
C LEU A 223 0.74 6.09 -1.45
N ILE A 224 1.08 7.17 -2.16
CA ILE A 224 0.13 8.22 -2.59
C ILE A 224 -0.94 7.63 -3.52
N PHE A 225 -0.54 6.70 -4.39
CA PHE A 225 -1.41 6.12 -5.41
C PHE A 225 -1.96 4.73 -5.03
N ARG A 226 -1.69 4.22 -3.83
CA ARG A 226 -1.98 2.82 -3.44
C ARG A 226 -3.47 2.43 -3.49
N GLU A 227 -4.37 3.40 -3.34
CA GLU A 227 -5.84 3.20 -3.39
C GLU A 227 -6.41 3.53 -4.78
N GLN A 228 -5.58 3.93 -5.75
CA GLN A 228 -5.99 4.35 -7.10
C GLN A 228 -5.65 3.32 -8.16
N THR A 229 -6.43 3.32 -9.25
CA THR A 229 -6.07 2.65 -10.49
C THR A 229 -5.64 3.68 -11.53
N ALA A 230 -4.62 3.34 -12.33
CA ALA A 230 -4.09 4.21 -13.37
C ALA A 230 -5.18 4.63 -14.38
N ILE A 231 -6.04 3.67 -14.77
CA ILE A 231 -7.19 3.90 -15.66
C ILE A 231 -8.14 4.94 -15.05
N SER A 232 -8.54 4.76 -13.78
CA SER A 232 -9.49 5.68 -13.13
C SER A 232 -8.95 7.10 -12.99
N LEU A 233 -7.63 7.28 -12.85
CA LEU A 233 -7.02 8.62 -12.80
C LEU A 233 -6.89 9.24 -14.19
N ALA A 234 -6.55 8.46 -15.21
CA ALA A 234 -6.47 8.96 -16.59
C ALA A 234 -7.84 9.52 -17.06
N ASP A 235 -8.92 8.83 -16.69
CA ASP A 235 -10.30 9.20 -17.01
C ASP A 235 -10.85 10.34 -16.16
N ALA A 236 -10.21 10.70 -15.05
CA ALA A 236 -10.70 11.74 -14.14
C ALA A 236 -10.60 13.14 -14.78
N GLN A 237 -11.62 13.56 -15.51
CA GLN A 237 -11.68 14.86 -16.20
C GLN A 237 -12.53 15.87 -15.43
N LEU A 238 -12.22 17.17 -15.57
CA LEU A 238 -12.99 18.29 -14.99
C LEU A 238 -14.48 18.24 -15.35
N THR A 239 -14.81 17.73 -16.54
CA THR A 239 -16.18 17.48 -16.97
C THR A 239 -16.50 16.00 -16.78
N ARG A 240 -17.49 15.73 -15.91
CA ARG A 240 -18.02 14.38 -15.72
C ARG A 240 -18.62 13.91 -17.04
N THR A 241 -18.10 12.81 -17.60
CA THR A 241 -18.68 12.26 -18.83
C THR A 241 -20.07 11.68 -18.52
N ALA A 242 -20.99 11.74 -19.49
CA ALA A 242 -22.30 11.11 -19.35
C ALA A 242 -22.18 9.61 -19.05
N ALA A 243 -21.13 8.96 -19.57
CA ALA A 243 -20.80 7.57 -19.31
C ALA A 243 -20.40 7.32 -17.84
N GLU A 244 -19.53 8.15 -17.24
CA GLU A 244 -19.15 8.04 -15.83
C GLU A 244 -20.37 8.22 -14.92
N LYS A 245 -21.21 9.22 -15.21
CA LYS A 245 -22.46 9.46 -14.46
C LYS A 245 -23.41 8.26 -14.52
N ASN A 246 -23.61 7.68 -15.71
CA ASN A 246 -24.48 6.53 -15.89
C ASN A 246 -23.90 5.28 -15.20
N SER A 247 -22.58 5.07 -15.25
CA SER A 247 -21.91 3.95 -14.59
C SER A 247 -22.03 4.05 -13.07
N ASP A 248 -21.77 5.23 -12.49
CA ASP A 248 -21.95 5.50 -11.06
C ASP A 248 -23.40 5.29 -10.62
N GLU A 249 -24.38 5.71 -11.44
CA GLU A 249 -25.80 5.51 -11.16
C GLU A 249 -26.18 4.02 -11.18
N LEU A 250 -25.68 3.26 -12.15
CA LEU A 250 -25.87 1.81 -12.22
C LEU A 250 -25.24 1.09 -11.03
N GLU A 251 -24.02 1.45 -10.65
CA GLU A 251 -23.32 0.89 -9.49
C GLU A 251 -24.12 1.14 -8.20
N LEU A 252 -24.62 2.36 -8.02
CA LEU A 252 -25.47 2.74 -6.88
C LEU A 252 -26.79 1.96 -6.85
N ILE A 253 -27.42 1.76 -8.01
CA ILE A 253 -28.64 0.93 -8.12
C ILE A 253 -28.33 -0.52 -7.75
N MET A 254 -27.19 -1.06 -8.19
CA MET A 254 -26.78 -2.43 -7.88
C MET A 254 -26.45 -2.61 -6.40
N SER A 255 -25.76 -1.66 -5.76
CA SER A 255 -25.51 -1.67 -4.32
C SER A 255 -26.81 -1.61 -3.51
N ARG A 256 -27.73 -0.70 -3.86
CA ARG A 256 -29.07 -0.66 -3.24
C ARG A 256 -29.85 -1.96 -3.41
N LYS A 257 -29.74 -2.62 -4.57
CA LYS A 257 -30.35 -3.93 -4.80
C LYS A 257 -29.74 -5.02 -3.90
N ARG A 258 -28.42 -5.00 -3.69
CA ARG A 258 -27.73 -5.92 -2.77
C ARG A 258 -28.13 -5.68 -1.31
N GLU A 259 -28.23 -4.44 -0.87
CA GLU A 259 -28.72 -4.12 0.48
C GLU A 259 -30.16 -4.59 0.68
N LYS A 260 -31.04 -4.32 -0.29
CA LYS A 260 -32.43 -4.80 -0.27
C LYS A 260 -32.52 -6.32 -0.27
N SER A 261 -31.68 -7.02 -1.03
CA SER A 261 -31.68 -8.49 -1.02
C SER A 261 -31.20 -9.05 0.31
N HIS A 262 -30.17 -8.45 0.93
CA HIS A 262 -29.73 -8.81 2.28
C HIS A 262 -30.81 -8.55 3.35
N GLN A 263 -31.62 -7.52 3.18
CA GLN A 263 -32.80 -7.29 4.03
C GLN A 263 -33.92 -8.31 3.76
N GLN A 264 -34.15 -8.69 2.51
CA GLN A 264 -35.19 -9.67 2.12
C GLN A 264 -34.86 -11.11 2.54
N VAL A 265 -33.58 -11.49 2.66
CA VAL A 265 -33.17 -12.80 3.21
C VAL A 265 -33.63 -13.03 4.66
N ARG A 266 -34.05 -11.97 5.36
CA ARG A 266 -34.65 -12.06 6.71
C ARG A 266 -36.15 -12.36 6.73
N ILE A 267 -36.81 -12.49 5.56
CA ILE A 267 -38.21 -12.91 5.51
C ILE A 267 -38.25 -14.42 5.81
N PRO A 268 -38.94 -14.88 6.88
CA PRO A 268 -39.07 -16.29 7.16
C PRO A 268 -39.75 -16.99 6.00
N VAL A 269 -39.19 -18.12 5.55
CA VAL A 269 -39.82 -18.96 4.53
C VAL A 269 -41.21 -19.35 5.04
N ALA A 270 -42.25 -19.21 4.20
CA ALA A 270 -43.64 -19.48 4.58
C ALA A 270 -43.92 -20.93 5.03
N ARG A 271 -42.93 -21.83 4.94
CA ARG A 271 -43.00 -23.24 5.36
C ARG A 271 -41.73 -23.61 6.11
N HIS A 272 -41.86 -24.44 7.14
CA HIS A 272 -40.72 -24.89 7.94
C HIS A 272 -39.76 -25.78 7.13
N SER A 273 -38.47 -25.80 7.49
CA SER A 273 -37.42 -26.57 6.82
C SER A 273 -37.70 -28.08 6.67
N ARG A 274 -38.54 -28.65 7.55
CA ARG A 274 -38.94 -30.08 7.51
C ARG A 274 -40.05 -30.41 6.50
N PHE A 275 -40.58 -29.44 5.75
CA PHE A 275 -41.58 -29.68 4.71
C PHE A 275 -40.86 -30.03 3.41
N GLY A 276 -40.26 -31.22 3.35
CA GLY A 276 -39.63 -31.78 2.16
C GLY A 276 -40.64 -32.56 1.32
N GLY A 277 -40.64 -32.36 0.00
CA GLY A 277 -41.32 -33.27 -0.91
C GLY A 277 -40.47 -34.52 -1.13
N THR A 278 -41.09 -35.64 -1.46
CA THR A 278 -40.37 -36.85 -1.89
C THR A 278 -40.45 -36.93 -3.41
N TYR A 279 -39.30 -36.87 -4.07
CA TYR A 279 -39.20 -36.95 -5.53
C TYR A 279 -38.35 -38.14 -5.93
N VAL A 280 -38.71 -38.79 -7.03
CA VAL A 280 -37.89 -39.82 -7.68
C VAL A 280 -37.19 -39.16 -8.85
N VAL A 281 -35.86 -39.24 -8.87
CA VAL A 281 -35.05 -38.70 -9.96
C VAL A 281 -34.87 -39.79 -11.01
N GLU A 282 -35.51 -39.62 -12.17
CA GLU A 282 -35.37 -40.55 -13.29
C GLU A 282 -33.95 -40.47 -13.89
N ASN A 283 -33.42 -41.60 -14.35
CA ASN A 283 -32.09 -41.75 -14.95
C ASN A 283 -30.89 -41.54 -13.99
N MET A 284 -31.13 -41.53 -12.68
CA MET A 284 -30.07 -41.59 -11.68
C MET A 284 -30.32 -42.76 -10.74
N LYS A 285 -29.38 -43.69 -10.66
CA LYS A 285 -29.49 -44.85 -9.77
C LYS A 285 -28.95 -44.53 -8.39
N SER A 286 -29.64 -45.05 -7.38
CA SER A 286 -29.18 -45.10 -5.99
C SER A 286 -28.10 -46.17 -5.83
N ILE A 287 -27.56 -46.28 -4.61
CA ILE A 287 -26.57 -47.30 -4.20
C ILE A 287 -27.13 -48.72 -4.42
N SER A 288 -28.44 -48.89 -4.23
CA SER A 288 -29.18 -50.04 -4.77
C SER A 288 -29.72 -49.64 -6.14
N ASP A 289 -29.48 -50.44 -7.18
CA ASP A 289 -29.77 -50.27 -8.63
C ASP A 289 -31.11 -49.63 -9.08
N ASN A 290 -31.99 -49.29 -8.14
CA ASN A 290 -33.21 -48.49 -8.24
C ASN A 290 -32.94 -46.99 -8.43
N ASN A 291 -33.95 -46.24 -8.90
CA ASN A 291 -33.85 -44.79 -9.06
C ASN A 291 -33.65 -44.05 -7.71
N LEU A 292 -32.90 -42.94 -7.75
CA LEU A 292 -32.58 -42.10 -6.59
C LEU A 292 -33.83 -41.39 -6.06
N ILE A 293 -34.04 -41.48 -4.74
CA ILE A 293 -35.13 -40.80 -4.04
C ILE A 293 -34.54 -39.59 -3.29
N CYS A 294 -35.10 -38.40 -3.50
CA CYS A 294 -34.68 -37.17 -2.85
C CYS A 294 -35.79 -36.60 -1.96
N HIS A 295 -35.47 -36.31 -0.70
CA HIS A 295 -36.38 -35.70 0.28
C HIS A 295 -36.02 -34.23 0.52
N GLN A 296 -36.32 -33.37 -0.45
CA GLN A 296 -35.98 -31.94 -0.41
C GLN A 296 -37.08 -31.12 -1.07
N SER A 297 -36.94 -29.78 -1.14
CA SER A 297 -37.85 -28.97 -1.97
C SER A 297 -37.65 -29.29 -3.45
N LEU A 298 -38.67 -29.12 -4.29
CA LEU A 298 -38.56 -29.36 -5.74
C LEU A 298 -37.40 -28.56 -6.36
N GLN A 299 -37.20 -27.32 -5.89
CA GLN A 299 -36.11 -26.46 -6.36
C GLN A 299 -34.71 -27.01 -6.03
N ASN A 300 -34.55 -27.65 -4.87
CA ASN A 300 -33.27 -28.28 -4.50
C ASN A 300 -33.10 -29.64 -5.18
N ALA A 301 -34.19 -30.41 -5.31
CA ALA A 301 -34.19 -31.69 -6.02
C ALA A 301 -33.86 -31.54 -7.51
N LEU A 302 -34.23 -30.42 -8.14
CA LEU A 302 -33.84 -30.09 -9.52
C LEU A 302 -32.37 -29.69 -9.66
N LYS A 303 -31.75 -29.15 -8.60
CA LYS A 303 -30.35 -28.72 -8.64
C LYS A 303 -29.37 -29.88 -8.53
N LEU A 304 -29.77 -31.01 -7.91
CA LEU A 304 -28.97 -32.24 -7.83
C LEU A 304 -27.51 -32.01 -7.39
N GLU A 305 -27.31 -31.09 -6.44
CA GLU A 305 -25.99 -30.79 -5.90
C GLU A 305 -25.66 -31.74 -4.74
N PHE A 306 -24.86 -32.77 -5.02
CA PHE A 306 -24.37 -33.74 -4.02
C PHE A 306 -23.30 -33.17 -3.07
N ASP A 307 -22.83 -31.95 -3.36
CA ASP A 307 -21.82 -31.26 -2.57
C ASP A 307 -22.43 -30.42 -1.43
N THR A 308 -23.76 -30.35 -1.34
CA THR A 308 -24.50 -29.57 -0.34
C THR A 308 -24.28 -30.05 1.10
N ASP A 309 -24.10 -31.36 1.29
CA ASP A 309 -23.85 -31.98 2.60
C ASP A 309 -22.34 -32.14 2.91
N LYS A 310 -21.44 -31.74 1.98
CA LYS A 310 -20.01 -31.72 2.28
C LYS A 310 -19.77 -30.67 3.35
N ALA A 311 -19.35 -31.13 4.54
CA ALA A 311 -18.92 -30.23 5.60
C ALA A 311 -17.84 -29.29 5.02
N PRO A 312 -18.05 -27.95 5.05
CA PRO A 312 -17.07 -27.04 4.48
C PRO A 312 -15.76 -27.26 5.22
N VAL A 313 -14.70 -27.58 4.46
CA VAL A 313 -13.35 -27.67 5.02
C VAL A 313 -13.07 -26.35 5.70
N LYS A 314 -12.88 -26.37 7.03
CA LYS A 314 -12.53 -25.17 7.80
C LYS A 314 -11.24 -24.61 7.23
N LYS A 315 -11.35 -23.60 6.36
CA LYS A 315 -10.20 -22.82 5.93
C LYS A 315 -9.59 -22.23 7.18
N SER A 316 -8.31 -22.53 7.40
CA SER A 316 -7.56 -22.05 8.56
C SER A 316 -7.47 -20.52 8.47
N PHE A 317 -8.26 -19.81 9.27
CA PHE A 317 -8.12 -18.37 9.51
C PHE A 317 -6.91 -18.05 10.43
N ARG A 318 -5.91 -18.94 10.50
CA ARG A 318 -4.74 -18.75 11.38
C ARG A 318 -3.85 -17.60 10.92
N HIS A 319 -3.96 -17.18 9.67
CA HIS A 319 -3.20 -16.06 9.14
C HIS A 319 -3.97 -14.76 9.34
N VAL A 320 -3.27 -13.75 9.85
CA VAL A 320 -3.72 -12.35 9.82
C VAL A 320 -4.17 -12.07 8.40
N LYS A 321 -5.43 -11.62 8.22
CA LYS A 321 -5.90 -11.17 6.91
C LYS A 321 -4.97 -10.03 6.49
N GLU A 322 -4.13 -10.30 5.51
CA GLU A 322 -3.31 -9.30 4.87
C GLU A 322 -4.28 -8.23 4.35
N SER A 323 -4.01 -6.96 4.66
CA SER A 323 -4.86 -5.86 4.22
C SER A 323 -4.91 -5.91 2.69
N GLY A 324 -6.01 -6.42 2.15
CA GLY A 324 -6.23 -6.48 0.71
C GLY A 324 -6.17 -5.07 0.15
N THR A 325 -5.66 -4.93 -1.07
CA THR A 325 -5.78 -3.70 -1.85
C THR A 325 -7.27 -3.41 -2.02
N VAL A 326 -7.82 -2.55 -1.17
CA VAL A 326 -9.18 -2.06 -1.34
C VAL A 326 -9.09 -0.98 -2.40
N GLU A 327 -9.44 -1.34 -3.63
CA GLU A 327 -9.69 -0.34 -4.67
C GLU A 327 -10.84 0.54 -4.18
N ARG A 328 -10.53 1.79 -3.85
CA ARG A 328 -11.51 2.78 -3.38
C ARG A 328 -11.51 3.94 -4.35
N LYS A 329 -12.69 4.31 -4.85
CA LYS A 329 -12.85 5.56 -5.60
C LYS A 329 -12.75 6.74 -4.62
N SER A 330 -11.62 7.43 -4.62
CA SER A 330 -11.42 8.65 -3.82
C SER A 330 -12.34 9.78 -4.27
N ALA A 331 -12.47 10.79 -3.40
CA ALA A 331 -13.19 12.03 -3.72
C ALA A 331 -12.69 12.63 -5.04
N PHE A 332 -13.60 13.25 -5.81
CA PHE A 332 -13.26 13.75 -7.15
C PHE A 332 -12.14 14.80 -7.14
N SER A 333 -12.13 15.70 -6.15
CA SER A 333 -11.04 16.67 -5.96
C SER A 333 -9.68 15.98 -5.74
N VAL A 334 -9.67 14.87 -5.00
CA VAL A 334 -8.46 14.07 -4.76
C VAL A 334 -7.98 13.43 -6.05
N ARG A 335 -8.87 12.77 -6.80
CA ARG A 335 -8.54 12.18 -8.11
C ARG A 335 -7.99 13.22 -9.10
N LEU A 336 -8.54 14.44 -9.09
CA LEU A 336 -8.13 15.50 -10.00
C LEU A 336 -6.68 15.96 -9.73
N PHE A 337 -6.32 16.21 -8.47
CA PHE A 337 -4.94 16.61 -8.17
C PHE A 337 -3.98 15.41 -8.31
N LEU A 338 -4.39 14.19 -7.97
CA LEU A 338 -3.57 12.98 -8.17
C LEU A 338 -3.28 12.74 -9.65
N ARG A 339 -4.27 12.96 -10.53
CA ARG A 339 -4.06 12.93 -11.98
C ARG A 339 -3.03 13.97 -12.41
N GLN A 340 -3.16 15.22 -11.95
CA GLN A 340 -2.21 16.29 -12.29
C GLN A 340 -0.80 15.95 -11.80
N PHE A 341 -0.69 15.45 -10.57
CA PHE A 341 0.57 15.00 -9.99
C PHE A 341 1.21 13.84 -10.77
N CYS A 342 0.40 12.88 -11.24
CA CYS A 342 0.87 11.79 -12.10
C CYS A 342 1.46 12.31 -13.43
N ILE A 343 0.80 13.31 -14.05
CA ILE A 343 1.29 13.97 -15.27
C ILE A 343 2.61 14.68 -15.00
N GLU A 344 2.75 15.36 -13.86
CA GLU A 344 3.98 16.05 -13.47
C GLU A 344 5.13 15.08 -13.23
N ILE A 345 4.89 13.96 -12.54
CA ILE A 345 5.88 12.90 -12.36
C ILE A 345 6.37 12.38 -13.71
N LEU A 346 5.46 12.02 -14.62
CA LEU A 346 5.82 11.53 -15.95
C LEU A 346 6.69 12.52 -16.72
N ARG A 347 6.36 13.82 -16.63
CA ARG A 347 7.07 14.89 -17.35
C ARG A 347 8.43 15.25 -16.75
N ALA A 348 8.51 15.32 -15.43
CA ALA A 348 9.65 15.93 -14.74
C ALA A 348 10.62 14.91 -14.14
N SER A 349 10.17 13.72 -13.77
CA SER A 349 10.97 12.85 -12.91
C SER A 349 10.96 11.36 -13.24
N TYR A 350 9.98 10.83 -13.98
CA TYR A 350 9.80 9.38 -14.12
C TYR A 350 11.00 8.65 -14.75
N ASN A 351 11.53 9.13 -15.86
CA ASN A 351 12.70 8.49 -16.48
C ASN A 351 13.94 8.53 -15.56
N ASN A 352 14.18 9.66 -14.89
CA ASN A 352 15.27 9.78 -13.91
C ASN A 352 15.05 8.83 -12.72
N LEU A 353 13.84 8.81 -12.18
CA LEU A 353 13.43 7.93 -11.09
C LEU A 353 13.73 6.46 -11.40
N VAL A 354 13.24 5.96 -12.53
CA VAL A 354 13.45 4.56 -12.94
C VAL A 354 14.94 4.27 -13.09
N ARG A 355 15.69 5.16 -13.75
CA ARG A 355 17.13 5.00 -13.97
C ARG A 355 17.91 4.94 -12.66
N GLN A 356 17.73 5.92 -11.79
CA GLN A 356 18.51 6.07 -10.56
C GLN A 356 18.15 4.98 -9.55
N VAL A 357 16.86 4.70 -9.35
CA VAL A 357 16.43 3.65 -8.43
C VAL A 357 16.88 2.28 -8.92
N ARG A 358 16.73 1.96 -10.21
CA ARG A 358 17.20 0.68 -10.76
C ARG A 358 18.71 0.51 -10.50
N ARG A 359 19.51 1.55 -10.74
CA ARG A 359 20.95 1.55 -10.47
C ARG A 359 21.28 1.33 -8.99
N VAL A 360 20.52 1.93 -8.08
CA VAL A 360 20.69 1.72 -6.63
C VAL A 360 20.34 0.28 -6.26
N LEU A 361 19.23 -0.26 -6.76
CA LEU A 361 18.80 -1.63 -6.46
C LEU A 361 19.78 -2.67 -7.01
N GLU A 362 20.29 -2.49 -8.23
CA GLU A 362 21.27 -3.38 -8.84
C GLU A 362 22.60 -3.43 -8.06
N ARG A 363 23.07 -2.28 -7.56
CA ARG A 363 24.28 -2.22 -6.71
C ARG A 363 24.12 -2.97 -5.38
N HIS A 364 22.89 -3.04 -4.85
CA HIS A 364 22.59 -3.66 -3.56
C HIS A 364 21.94 -5.04 -3.67
N ALA A 365 21.88 -5.63 -4.88
CA ALA A 365 21.19 -6.89 -5.18
C ALA A 365 21.70 -8.13 -4.41
N GLY A 366 22.81 -8.02 -3.66
CA GLY A 366 23.36 -9.10 -2.82
C GLY A 366 23.06 -8.99 -1.32
N GLN A 367 22.42 -7.92 -0.83
CA GLN A 367 22.20 -7.68 0.60
C GLN A 367 20.77 -8.03 1.07
N GLU A 368 20.04 -8.83 0.29
CA GLU A 368 18.63 -9.19 0.57
C GLU A 368 18.44 -10.01 1.86
N ALA A 369 19.48 -10.74 2.30
CA ALA A 369 19.43 -11.56 3.52
C ALA A 369 19.38 -10.73 4.82
N GLY A 370 19.75 -9.44 4.80
CA GLY A 370 19.87 -8.58 5.98
C GLY A 370 18.96 -7.34 5.98
N GLY A 371 17.98 -7.25 5.07
CA GLY A 371 17.14 -6.06 4.92
C GLY A 371 17.37 -5.27 3.63
N GLY A 372 17.70 -5.95 2.53
CA GLY A 372 17.83 -5.32 1.21
C GLY A 372 16.57 -4.56 0.79
N HIS A 373 16.77 -3.53 -0.04
CA HIS A 373 15.71 -2.64 -0.50
C HIS A 373 14.59 -3.39 -1.25
N ASP A 374 13.35 -2.99 -1.04
CA ASP A 374 12.18 -3.61 -1.66
C ASP A 374 11.99 -3.10 -3.10
N ASP A 375 12.48 -3.88 -4.05
CA ASP A 375 12.34 -3.63 -5.50
C ASP A 375 10.89 -3.69 -6.00
N SER A 376 9.97 -4.23 -5.19
CA SER A 376 8.53 -4.23 -5.45
C SER A 376 7.96 -2.83 -5.73
N TYR A 377 8.48 -1.79 -5.07
CA TYR A 377 8.01 -0.42 -5.29
C TYR A 377 8.37 0.10 -6.68
N LEU A 378 9.57 -0.21 -7.18
CA LEU A 378 9.97 0.19 -8.54
C LEU A 378 9.15 -0.57 -9.59
N LEU A 379 8.96 -1.87 -9.40
CA LEU A 379 8.11 -2.69 -10.27
C LEU A 379 6.66 -2.17 -10.29
N TRP A 380 6.12 -1.83 -9.12
CA TRP A 380 4.78 -1.23 -9.00
C TRP A 380 4.71 0.13 -9.72
N ALA A 381 5.72 0.99 -9.54
CA ALA A 381 5.77 2.30 -10.19
C ALA A 381 5.83 2.14 -11.72
N ILE A 382 6.67 1.24 -12.24
CA ILE A 382 6.74 0.93 -13.67
C ILE A 382 5.37 0.49 -14.18
N ARG A 383 4.70 -0.46 -13.49
CA ARG A 383 3.34 -0.88 -13.86
C ARG A 383 2.38 0.32 -13.93
N PHE A 384 2.30 1.07 -12.83
CA PHE A 384 1.28 2.10 -12.68
C PHE A 384 1.45 3.26 -13.67
N PHE A 385 2.66 3.80 -13.81
CA PHE A 385 2.92 4.96 -14.67
C PHE A 385 2.92 4.60 -16.16
N MET A 386 3.37 3.39 -16.52
CA MET A 386 3.21 2.88 -17.89
C MET A 386 1.73 2.72 -18.26
N GLU A 387 0.93 2.10 -17.39
CA GLU A 387 -0.51 1.93 -17.59
C GLU A 387 -1.21 3.30 -17.72
N PHE A 388 -0.87 4.25 -16.85
CA PHE A 388 -1.42 5.60 -16.92
C PHE A 388 -1.03 6.30 -18.23
N ASN A 389 0.24 6.26 -18.62
CA ASN A 389 0.70 6.85 -19.87
C ASN A 389 -0.03 6.23 -21.07
N ARG A 390 -0.14 4.90 -21.11
CA ARG A 390 -0.83 4.14 -22.17
C ARG A 390 -2.29 4.55 -22.35
N VAL A 391 -3.01 4.78 -21.27
CA VAL A 391 -4.44 5.13 -21.32
C VAL A 391 -4.64 6.63 -21.55
N TYR A 392 -3.76 7.48 -21.02
CA TYR A 392 -3.98 8.93 -21.06
C TYR A 392 -3.67 9.57 -22.41
N LYS A 393 -2.42 9.48 -22.89
CA LYS A 393 -1.97 10.11 -24.15
C LYS A 393 -0.89 9.34 -24.91
N PHE A 394 -0.33 8.31 -24.28
CA PHE A 394 0.76 7.47 -24.76
C PHE A 394 1.90 8.25 -25.41
N ASP A 395 2.65 8.97 -24.57
CA ASP A 395 3.85 9.69 -25.00
C ASP A 395 5.10 8.81 -24.76
N LEU A 396 5.82 8.48 -25.82
CA LEU A 396 6.98 7.59 -25.77
C LEU A 396 8.18 8.23 -25.07
N GLU A 397 8.34 9.55 -25.15
CA GLU A 397 9.50 10.23 -24.55
C GLU A 397 9.43 10.17 -23.02
N LEU A 398 8.22 10.25 -22.47
CA LEU A 398 7.96 10.22 -21.02
C LEU A 398 8.25 8.88 -20.37
N VAL A 399 8.28 7.78 -21.12
CA VAL A 399 8.46 6.41 -20.59
C VAL A 399 9.62 5.66 -21.24
N SER A 400 10.52 6.37 -21.90
CA SER A 400 11.66 5.81 -22.63
C SER A 400 12.59 4.94 -21.77
N GLU A 401 12.78 5.27 -20.49
CA GLU A 401 13.64 4.48 -19.59
C GLU A 401 13.04 3.10 -19.28
N SER A 402 11.72 3.04 -19.05
CA SER A 402 11.02 1.76 -18.79
C SER A 402 10.78 0.96 -20.07
N LEU A 403 10.58 1.61 -21.21
CA LEU A 403 10.36 0.94 -22.49
C LEU A 403 11.67 0.65 -23.22
N SER A 404 12.59 -0.02 -22.52
CA SER A 404 13.96 -0.28 -22.97
C SER A 404 14.35 -1.75 -22.74
N VAL A 405 15.26 -2.28 -23.57
CA VAL A 405 15.78 -3.66 -23.42
C VAL A 405 16.36 -3.92 -22.01
N PRO A 406 17.16 -3.01 -21.41
CA PRO A 406 17.65 -3.19 -20.05
C PRO A 406 16.53 -3.31 -19.02
N CYS A 407 15.45 -2.54 -19.16
CA CYS A 407 14.33 -2.64 -18.23
C CYS A 407 13.57 -3.97 -18.40
N PHE A 408 13.37 -4.45 -19.63
CA PHE A 408 12.78 -5.76 -19.88
C PHE A 408 13.60 -6.88 -19.23
N HIS A 409 14.92 -6.87 -19.47
CA HIS A 409 15.84 -7.83 -18.87
C HIS A 409 15.80 -7.78 -17.33
N TRP A 410 15.81 -6.57 -16.76
CA TRP A 410 15.75 -6.38 -15.31
C TRP A 410 14.46 -6.98 -14.71
N ILE A 411 13.28 -6.72 -15.29
CA ILE A 411 12.03 -7.30 -14.77
C ILE A 411 12.02 -8.82 -14.90
N ILE A 412 12.51 -9.38 -16.01
CA ILE A 412 12.55 -10.83 -16.22
C ILE A 412 13.48 -11.51 -15.21
N THR A 413 14.69 -10.98 -15.02
CA THR A 413 15.63 -11.54 -14.03
C THR A 413 15.08 -11.46 -12.60
N ARG A 414 14.31 -10.41 -12.27
CA ARG A 414 13.59 -10.33 -10.99
C ARG A 414 12.50 -11.42 -10.88
N ILE A 415 11.74 -11.67 -11.94
CA ILE A 415 10.73 -12.74 -11.99
C ILE A 415 11.39 -14.11 -11.71
N GLU A 416 12.47 -14.43 -12.41
CA GLU A 416 13.22 -15.69 -12.22
C GLU A 416 13.74 -15.80 -10.78
N HIS A 417 14.38 -14.74 -10.27
CA HIS A 417 14.87 -14.68 -8.90
C HIS A 417 13.76 -14.94 -7.87
N TYR A 418 12.58 -14.32 -8.01
CA TYR A 418 11.50 -14.55 -7.05
C TYR A 418 10.93 -15.97 -7.10
N ILE A 419 10.91 -16.60 -8.28
CA ILE A 419 10.51 -18.00 -8.42
C ILE A 419 11.49 -18.91 -7.67
N ASP A 420 12.79 -18.67 -7.83
CA ASP A 420 13.84 -19.43 -7.14
C ASP A 420 13.82 -19.20 -5.62
N MET A 421 13.61 -17.95 -5.19
CA MET A 421 13.49 -17.61 -3.77
C MET A 421 12.23 -18.20 -3.13
N MET A 422 11.12 -18.30 -3.87
CA MET A 422 9.90 -18.96 -3.37
C MET A 422 10.12 -20.46 -3.11
N ARG A 423 10.99 -21.11 -3.90
CA ARG A 423 11.34 -22.53 -3.74
C ARG A 423 12.36 -22.79 -2.64
N SER A 424 13.37 -21.92 -2.54
CA SER A 424 14.48 -22.06 -1.59
C SER A 424 14.12 -21.55 -0.19
N ASP A 425 13.54 -20.35 -0.08
CA ASP A 425 13.16 -19.73 1.19
C ASP A 425 11.68 -19.96 1.53
N LYS A 426 11.40 -21.20 1.97
CA LYS A 426 10.05 -21.63 2.38
C LYS A 426 9.48 -20.83 3.55
N THR A 427 10.32 -20.14 4.33
CA THR A 427 9.86 -19.36 5.49
C THR A 427 9.18 -18.06 5.07
N ARG A 428 9.66 -17.45 3.98
CA ARG A 428 9.14 -16.20 3.41
C ARG A 428 8.49 -16.42 2.04
N ALA A 429 8.08 -17.64 1.69
CA ALA A 429 7.48 -17.97 0.39
C ALA A 429 6.34 -17.01 -0.02
N ARG A 430 5.49 -16.58 0.92
CA ARG A 430 4.42 -15.61 0.63
C ARG A 430 4.93 -14.22 0.28
N LEU A 431 6.01 -13.77 0.91
CA LEU A 431 6.65 -12.50 0.55
C LEU A 431 7.13 -12.57 -0.89
N TRP A 432 7.86 -13.63 -1.24
CA TRP A 432 8.36 -13.87 -2.59
C TRP A 432 7.23 -13.99 -3.61
N ALA A 433 6.13 -14.66 -3.27
CA ALA A 433 4.93 -14.74 -4.12
C ALA A 433 4.31 -13.36 -4.38
N ARG A 434 4.29 -12.45 -3.40
CA ARG A 434 3.80 -11.07 -3.61
C ARG A 434 4.74 -10.26 -4.50
N ARG A 435 6.05 -10.35 -4.27
CA ARG A 435 7.04 -9.70 -5.14
C ARG A 435 6.93 -10.19 -6.58
N LEU A 436 6.80 -11.50 -6.75
CA LEU A 436 6.57 -12.15 -8.04
C LEU A 436 5.30 -11.63 -8.71
N HIS A 437 4.18 -11.51 -7.98
CA HIS A 437 2.94 -10.98 -8.51
C HIS A 437 3.11 -9.55 -9.07
N VAL A 438 3.77 -8.66 -8.33
CA VAL A 438 4.04 -7.28 -8.77
C VAL A 438 4.95 -7.26 -10.00
N ALA A 439 5.96 -8.13 -10.05
CA ALA A 439 6.86 -8.23 -11.20
C ALA A 439 6.15 -8.71 -12.47
N VAL A 440 5.32 -9.76 -12.35
CA VAL A 440 4.50 -10.29 -13.45
C VAL A 440 3.52 -9.23 -13.94
N GLN A 441 2.94 -8.45 -13.04
CA GLN A 441 2.07 -7.33 -13.38
C GLN A 441 2.80 -6.22 -14.14
N ALA A 442 4.02 -5.87 -13.73
CA ALA A 442 4.86 -4.90 -14.44
C ALA A 442 5.21 -5.42 -15.84
N TYR A 443 5.62 -6.69 -15.95
CA TYR A 443 5.91 -7.33 -17.24
C TYR A 443 4.69 -7.36 -18.16
N ARG A 444 3.51 -7.69 -17.63
CA ARG A 444 2.24 -7.64 -18.37
C ARG A 444 2.00 -6.25 -18.96
N GLU A 445 2.22 -5.20 -18.19
CA GLU A 445 2.02 -3.83 -18.66
C GLU A 445 3.05 -3.44 -19.75
N MET A 446 4.31 -3.89 -19.63
CA MET A 446 5.29 -3.71 -20.70
C MET A 446 4.82 -4.35 -22.02
N LEU A 447 4.27 -5.57 -21.97
CA LEU A 447 3.73 -6.25 -23.15
C LEU A 447 2.48 -5.54 -23.71
N GLN A 448 1.62 -4.99 -22.86
CA GLN A 448 0.48 -4.18 -23.30
C GLN A 448 0.92 -2.87 -23.96
N SER A 449 1.98 -2.25 -23.46
CA SER A 449 2.60 -1.09 -24.06
C SER A 449 3.25 -1.41 -25.42
N LEU A 450 3.89 -2.57 -25.57
CA LEU A 450 4.37 -3.09 -26.88
C LEU A 450 3.23 -3.32 -27.88
N ASN A 451 2.10 -3.87 -27.44
CA ASN A 451 0.92 -4.04 -28.30
C ASN A 451 0.34 -2.67 -28.73
N THR A 452 0.45 -1.66 -27.87
CA THR A 452 0.01 -0.30 -28.18
C THR A 452 0.96 0.37 -29.16
N LEU A 453 2.28 0.21 -28.98
CA LEU A 453 3.31 0.65 -29.93
C LEU A 453 3.07 0.13 -31.35
N GLN A 454 2.73 -1.15 -31.49
CA GLN A 454 2.46 -1.77 -32.80
C GLN A 454 1.29 -1.09 -33.54
N LYS A 455 0.30 -0.61 -32.79
CA LYS A 455 -0.90 0.06 -33.33
C LYS A 455 -0.67 1.56 -33.57
N PHE A 456 0.41 2.12 -33.02
CA PHE A 456 0.67 3.54 -33.05
C PHE A 456 1.29 3.94 -34.40
N GLN A 457 0.70 4.94 -35.06
CA GLN A 457 1.12 5.40 -36.38
C GLN A 457 2.26 6.43 -36.29
N ASP A 458 3.40 6.02 -35.74
CA ASP A 458 4.64 6.81 -35.68
C ASP A 458 5.83 5.94 -36.10
N ASP A 459 6.74 6.49 -36.89
CA ASP A 459 7.89 5.75 -37.40
C ASP A 459 8.89 5.45 -36.27
N LYS A 460 9.08 6.38 -35.32
CA LYS A 460 9.88 6.12 -34.11
C LYS A 460 9.30 4.96 -33.30
N ALA A 461 7.97 4.89 -33.20
CA ALA A 461 7.27 3.82 -32.49
C ALA A 461 7.47 2.45 -33.16
N LYS A 462 7.41 2.41 -34.50
CA LYS A 462 7.65 1.18 -35.28
C LYS A 462 9.10 0.70 -35.15
N ASP A 463 10.06 1.61 -35.25
CA ASP A 463 11.48 1.27 -35.12
C ASP A 463 11.79 0.73 -33.72
N LEU A 464 11.26 1.38 -32.69
CA LEU A 464 11.40 0.94 -31.30
C LEU A 464 10.70 -0.41 -31.07
N PHE A 465 9.52 -0.62 -31.64
CA PHE A 465 8.82 -1.91 -31.59
C PHE A 465 9.66 -3.01 -32.26
N ALA A 466 10.18 -2.80 -33.45
CA ALA A 466 11.01 -3.78 -34.16
C ALA A 466 12.29 -4.12 -33.37
N MET A 467 12.93 -3.10 -32.78
CA MET A 467 14.10 -3.28 -31.93
C MET A 467 13.77 -4.11 -30.68
N LEU A 468 12.70 -3.78 -29.96
CA LEU A 468 12.29 -4.52 -28.76
C LEU A 468 11.82 -5.94 -29.10
N GLN A 469 11.07 -6.12 -30.18
CA GLN A 469 10.65 -7.43 -30.65
C GLN A 469 11.85 -8.34 -30.93
N ASN A 470 12.85 -7.83 -31.65
CA ASN A 470 14.05 -8.59 -31.99
C ASN A 470 14.87 -8.97 -30.74
N ASN A 471 15.02 -8.04 -29.80
CA ASN A 471 15.86 -8.23 -28.62
C ASN A 471 15.17 -8.92 -27.44
N VAL A 472 13.83 -8.96 -27.41
CA VAL A 472 13.08 -9.55 -26.29
C VAL A 472 12.40 -10.86 -26.70
N PHE A 473 11.80 -10.97 -27.88
CA PHE A 473 11.01 -12.16 -28.23
C PHE A 473 11.80 -13.28 -28.88
N TYR A 474 13.04 -13.04 -29.33
CA TYR A 474 13.91 -14.09 -29.87
C TYR A 474 14.87 -14.70 -28.84
N VAL A 475 14.95 -14.09 -27.65
CA VAL A 475 15.71 -14.62 -26.51
C VAL A 475 14.92 -15.77 -25.89
N LEU A 476 15.49 -16.97 -25.89
CA LEU A 476 14.80 -18.19 -25.48
C LEU A 476 14.37 -18.13 -24.01
N GLU A 477 15.27 -17.65 -23.16
CA GLU A 477 15.10 -17.47 -21.73
C GLU A 477 13.84 -16.65 -21.44
N TYR A 478 13.66 -15.54 -22.15
CA TYR A 478 12.52 -14.65 -21.95
C TYR A 478 11.19 -15.27 -22.38
N ARG A 479 11.21 -16.12 -23.42
CA ARG A 479 10.00 -16.83 -23.88
C ARG A 479 9.59 -17.91 -22.89
N GLU A 480 10.56 -18.58 -22.27
CA GLU A 480 10.31 -19.66 -21.32
C GLU A 480 9.75 -19.17 -19.99
N VAL A 481 10.02 -17.92 -19.59
CA VAL A 481 9.51 -17.32 -18.34
C VAL A 481 8.00 -17.45 -18.20
N ILE A 482 7.23 -17.17 -19.26
CA ILE A 482 5.75 -17.27 -19.23
C ILE A 482 5.31 -18.72 -19.00
N LEU A 483 5.94 -19.66 -19.70
CA LEU A 483 5.66 -21.08 -19.54
C LEU A 483 6.05 -21.55 -18.13
N HIS A 484 7.19 -21.09 -17.62
CA HIS A 484 7.69 -21.40 -16.29
C HIS A 484 6.73 -20.90 -15.20
N LEU A 485 6.20 -19.68 -15.34
CA LEU A 485 5.19 -19.13 -14.44
C LEU A 485 3.92 -20.00 -14.39
N LEU A 486 3.44 -20.45 -15.55
CA LEU A 486 2.22 -21.27 -15.65
C LEU A 486 2.42 -22.69 -15.09
N ILE A 487 3.56 -23.33 -15.39
CA ILE A 487 3.87 -24.68 -14.90
C ILE A 487 4.02 -24.69 -13.38
N ASN A 488 4.60 -23.64 -12.80
CA ASN A 488 4.87 -23.56 -11.36
C ASN A 488 3.74 -22.92 -10.56
N TYR A 489 2.60 -22.63 -11.18
CA TYR A 489 1.47 -22.02 -10.49
C TYR A 489 0.90 -22.98 -9.44
N ASN A 490 0.91 -22.56 -8.18
CA ASN A 490 0.26 -23.26 -7.08
C ASN A 490 -0.74 -22.32 -6.40
N GLU A 491 -2.02 -22.67 -6.40
CA GLU A 491 -3.08 -21.85 -5.79
C GLU A 491 -2.87 -21.63 -4.28
N ASN A 492 -2.17 -22.55 -3.60
CA ASN A 492 -1.92 -22.44 -2.16
C ASN A 492 -0.85 -21.39 -1.80
N ASP A 493 0.10 -21.15 -2.71
CA ASP A 493 1.23 -20.24 -2.52
C ASP A 493 1.02 -18.90 -3.24
N SER A 494 0.25 -18.92 -4.33
CA SER A 494 0.01 -17.75 -5.18
C SER A 494 -1.04 -16.84 -4.56
N THR A 495 -0.68 -15.56 -4.38
CA THR A 495 -1.61 -14.53 -3.92
C THR A 495 -2.65 -14.21 -5.01
N ARG A 496 -3.90 -13.95 -4.59
CA ARG A 496 -4.99 -13.52 -5.49
C ARG A 496 -4.89 -12.05 -5.82
#